data_AF-A0A952P8J4-F1
#
_entry.id   AF-A0A952P8J4-F1
#
_cell.length_a   1.000
_cell.length_b   1.000
_cell.length_c   1.000
_cell.angle_alpha   90.00
_cell.angle_beta   90.00
_cell.angle_gamma   90.00
#
_symmetry.space_group_name_H-M   'P 1'
#
loop_
_entity.id
_entity.type
_entity.pdbx_description
1 polymer ?
#
loop_
_entity_poly.entity_id
_entity_poly.type
_entity_poly.pdbx_seq_one_letter_code
_entity_poly.pdbx_strand_id
1 'polypeptide(L)'
;MKILKGNLMNLDDFAKIGSGIGGIIAPIITLISLIFVYLAYSRQIEANTLMRESQTQQSIQSDISGLYKMIENLKFYPTVKENNTEMVVEFSQRASIEVFADLFRASDNHDELLNNVFFEDLYFVIGRFDVVLTRIFSAKINDDLKYELFRDISFLYSSKCMKGMTELLAVEEFDKKLNATIGSTGINKVDHYKMMLDAHKKFMDLILKLQV
;
A
#
# COMPACT_ATOMS: atom_id res chain seq x y z
N MET A 1 -19.97 -19.96 91.71
CA MET A 1 -19.41 -19.50 90.42
C MET A 1 -20.38 -19.93 89.31
N LYS A 2 -21.31 -19.06 88.92
CA LYS A 2 -22.32 -19.32 87.87
C LYS A 2 -21.68 -18.97 86.52
N ILE A 3 -21.34 -19.97 85.72
CA ILE A 3 -20.89 -19.76 84.34
C ILE A 3 -22.14 -19.40 83.50
N LEU A 4 -22.07 -18.24 82.86
CA LEU A 4 -23.07 -17.67 81.97
C LEU A 4 -23.41 -18.66 80.84
N LYS A 5 -24.59 -19.29 80.91
CA LYS A 5 -25.30 -19.88 79.76
C LYS A 5 -25.92 -18.76 78.91
N GLY A 6 -25.09 -17.85 78.39
CA GLY A 6 -25.51 -16.78 77.51
C GLY A 6 -25.20 -17.11 76.05
N ASN A 7 -26.23 -17.13 75.21
CA ASN A 7 -26.18 -16.87 73.76
C ASN A 7 -25.47 -17.86 72.80
N LEU A 8 -25.48 -19.17 73.07
CA LEU A 8 -25.19 -20.15 71.99
C LEU A 8 -26.38 -20.31 71.01
N MET A 9 -27.61 -20.02 71.44
CA MET A 9 -28.84 -20.18 70.62
C MET A 9 -29.03 -19.12 69.51
N ASN A 10 -28.18 -18.10 69.41
CA ASN A 10 -28.27 -17.10 68.34
C ASN A 10 -27.18 -17.24 67.27
N LEU A 11 -26.14 -18.07 67.47
CA LEU A 11 -25.07 -18.21 66.47
C LEU A 11 -25.46 -19.14 65.32
N ASP A 12 -26.22 -20.21 65.60
CA ASP A 12 -26.66 -21.15 64.56
C ASP A 12 -27.67 -20.55 63.58
N ASP A 13 -28.58 -19.71 64.07
CA ASP A 13 -29.58 -19.04 63.20
C ASP A 13 -28.94 -17.89 62.41
N PHE A 14 -27.98 -17.15 62.98
CA PHE A 14 -27.18 -16.19 62.22
C PHE A 14 -26.24 -16.87 61.21
N ALA A 15 -25.69 -18.05 61.52
CA ALA A 15 -24.89 -18.84 60.59
C ALA A 15 -25.75 -19.37 59.42
N LYS A 16 -27.00 -19.79 59.68
CA LYS A 16 -27.95 -20.19 58.63
C LYS A 16 -28.39 -19.01 57.76
N ILE A 17 -28.61 -17.83 58.34
CA ILE A 17 -28.94 -16.61 57.57
C ILE A 17 -27.73 -16.16 56.73
N GLY A 18 -26.52 -16.14 57.31
CA GLY A 18 -25.29 -15.84 56.60
C GLY A 18 -24.97 -16.84 55.49
N SER A 19 -25.23 -18.13 55.71
CA SER A 19 -25.08 -19.18 54.70
C SER A 19 -26.18 -19.13 53.62
N GLY A 20 -27.40 -18.72 53.96
CA GLY A 20 -28.51 -18.56 53.01
C GLY A 20 -28.35 -17.32 52.12
N ILE A 21 -27.95 -16.19 52.71
CA ILE A 21 -27.63 -14.95 51.98
C ILE A 21 -26.35 -15.15 51.15
N GLY A 22 -25.29 -15.74 51.74
CA GLY A 22 -24.06 -16.08 51.01
C GLY A 22 -24.29 -17.09 49.89
N GLY A 23 -25.18 -18.07 50.08
CA GLY A 23 -25.55 -19.08 49.09
C GLY A 23 -26.32 -18.53 47.89
N ILE A 24 -27.07 -17.44 48.05
CA ILE A 24 -27.81 -16.77 46.96
C ILE A 24 -26.96 -15.66 46.31
N ILE A 25 -26.24 -14.88 47.11
CA ILE A 25 -25.43 -13.76 46.63
C ILE A 25 -24.20 -14.25 45.86
N ALA A 26 -23.55 -15.34 46.28
CA ALA A 26 -22.34 -15.82 45.59
C ALA A 26 -22.59 -16.21 44.12
N PRO A 27 -23.65 -16.96 43.75
CA PRO A 27 -24.01 -17.20 42.35
C PRO A 27 -24.31 -15.92 41.57
N ILE A 28 -25.00 -14.95 42.18
CA ILE A 28 -25.34 -13.67 41.53
C ILE A 28 -24.07 -12.85 41.24
N ILE A 29 -23.17 -12.72 42.22
CA ILE A 29 -21.87 -12.06 42.04
C ILE A 29 -21.08 -12.78 40.95
N THR A 30 -21.04 -14.12 40.97
CA THR A 30 -20.34 -14.92 39.97
C THR A 30 -20.89 -14.68 38.55
N LEU A 31 -22.22 -14.63 38.39
CA LEU A 31 -22.86 -14.32 37.11
C LEU A 31 -22.49 -12.92 36.62
N ILE A 32 -22.56 -11.92 37.51
CA ILE A 32 -22.19 -10.54 37.21
C ILE A 32 -20.71 -10.46 36.81
N SER A 33 -19.82 -11.15 37.52
CA SER A 33 -18.39 -11.23 37.18
C SER A 33 -18.17 -11.85 35.80
N LEU A 34 -18.87 -12.94 35.47
CA LEU A 34 -18.81 -13.57 34.14
C LEU A 34 -19.28 -12.62 33.03
N ILE A 35 -20.35 -11.86 33.27
CA ILE A 35 -20.83 -10.84 32.33
C ILE A 35 -19.76 -9.77 32.10
N PHE A 36 -19.12 -9.28 33.16
CA PHE A 36 -18.04 -8.30 33.03
C PHE A 36 -16.83 -8.86 32.29
N VAL A 37 -16.44 -10.11 32.57
CA VAL A 37 -15.34 -10.80 31.86
C VAL A 37 -15.67 -10.92 30.37
N TYR A 38 -16.89 -11.32 30.03
CA TYR A 38 -17.34 -11.41 28.64
C TYR A 38 -17.28 -10.05 27.93
N LEU A 39 -17.80 -8.99 28.55
CA LEU A 39 -17.79 -7.64 27.98
C LEU A 39 -16.35 -7.13 27.78
N ALA A 40 -15.48 -7.35 28.78
CA ALA A 40 -14.07 -6.98 28.68
C ALA A 40 -13.37 -7.71 27.53
N TYR A 41 -13.62 -9.02 27.39
CA TYR A 41 -13.04 -9.82 26.31
C TYR A 41 -13.53 -9.37 24.93
N SER A 42 -14.83 -9.09 24.79
CA SER A 42 -15.41 -8.57 23.56
C SER A 42 -14.78 -7.23 23.16
N ARG A 43 -14.61 -6.31 24.11
CA ARG A 43 -13.95 -5.02 23.86
C ARG A 43 -12.47 -5.16 23.54
N GLN A 44 -11.79 -6.12 24.15
CA GLN A 44 -10.39 -6.41 23.84
C GLN A 44 -10.21 -6.94 22.42
N ILE A 45 -11.11 -7.81 21.95
CA ILE A 45 -11.10 -8.29 20.55
C ILE A 45 -11.31 -7.14 19.58
N GLU A 46 -12.29 -6.27 19.86
CA GLU A 46 -12.58 -5.07 19.06
C GLU A 46 -11.35 -4.15 18.98
N ALA A 47 -10.74 -3.81 20.13
CA ALA A 47 -9.55 -2.98 20.19
C ALA A 47 -8.35 -3.59 19.43
N ASN A 48 -8.14 -4.91 19.55
CA ASN A 48 -7.08 -5.60 18.82
C ASN A 48 -7.30 -5.57 17.31
N THR A 49 -8.55 -5.63 16.87
CA THR A 49 -8.90 -5.55 15.44
C THR A 49 -8.59 -4.15 14.91
N LEU A 50 -9.07 -3.10 15.59
CA LEU A 50 -8.80 -1.72 15.23
C LEU A 50 -7.30 -1.40 15.22
N MET A 51 -6.54 -1.93 16.18
CA MET A 51 -5.10 -1.71 16.23
C MET A 51 -4.38 -2.37 15.03
N ARG A 52 -4.80 -3.56 14.60
CA ARG A 52 -4.26 -4.23 13.41
C ARG A 52 -4.58 -3.46 12.13
N GLU A 53 -5.80 -2.93 12.02
CA GLU A 53 -6.21 -2.10 10.88
C GLU A 53 -5.35 -0.82 10.80
N SER A 54 -5.21 -0.12 11.93
CA SER A 54 -4.38 1.10 12.01
C SER A 54 -2.90 0.83 11.68
N GLN A 55 -2.32 -0.26 12.17
CA GLN A 55 -0.95 -0.65 11.83
C GLN A 55 -0.81 -0.98 10.33
N THR A 56 -1.80 -1.66 9.76
CA THR A 56 -1.80 -1.98 8.32
C THR A 56 -1.87 -0.70 7.49
N GLN A 57 -2.74 0.23 7.86
CA GLN A 57 -2.85 1.55 7.25
C GLN A 57 -1.52 2.29 7.26
N GLN A 58 -0.92 2.45 8.44
CA GLN A 58 0.35 3.18 8.61
C GLN A 58 1.47 2.55 7.77
N SER A 59 1.51 1.22 7.71
CA SER A 59 2.51 0.53 6.89
C SER A 59 2.32 0.79 5.40
N ILE A 60 1.09 0.81 4.89
CA ILE A 60 0.81 1.12 3.48
C ILE A 60 1.10 2.60 3.20
N GLN A 61 0.72 3.52 4.09
CA GLN A 61 1.05 4.94 3.95
C GLN A 61 2.56 5.19 3.91
N SER A 62 3.32 4.43 4.71
CA SER A 62 4.78 4.45 4.66
C SER A 62 5.31 4.00 3.29
N ASP A 63 4.73 2.95 2.69
CA ASP A 63 5.10 2.52 1.34
C ASP A 63 4.80 3.60 0.28
N ILE A 64 3.64 4.26 0.38
CA ILE A 64 3.24 5.36 -0.51
C ILE A 64 4.22 6.54 -0.36
N SER A 65 4.59 6.90 0.87
CA SER A 65 5.59 7.94 1.13
C SER A 65 6.99 7.55 0.60
N GLY A 66 7.36 6.28 0.70
CA GLY A 66 8.59 5.75 0.11
C GLY A 66 8.60 5.88 -1.42
N LEU A 67 7.49 5.53 -2.07
CA LEU A 67 7.28 5.70 -3.51
C LEU A 67 7.41 7.16 -3.93
N TYR A 68 6.81 8.08 -3.18
CA TYR A 68 6.94 9.51 -3.43
C TYR A 68 8.41 9.95 -3.47
N LYS A 69 9.21 9.52 -2.49
CA LYS A 69 10.66 9.82 -2.45
C LYS A 69 11.44 9.18 -3.60
N MET A 70 11.09 7.95 -3.99
CA MET A 70 11.72 7.29 -5.14
C MET A 70 11.48 8.09 -6.43
N ILE A 71 10.25 8.57 -6.64
CA ILE A 71 9.90 9.41 -7.79
C ILE A 71 10.62 10.77 -7.74
N GLU A 72 10.75 11.38 -6.56
CA GLU A 72 11.50 12.64 -6.39
C GLU A 72 12.97 12.50 -6.78
N ASN A 73 13.55 11.33 -6.54
CA ASN A 73 14.92 11.01 -6.87
C ASN A 73 15.13 10.51 -8.30
N LEU A 74 14.06 10.38 -9.09
CA LEU A 74 14.16 9.91 -10.46
C LEU A 74 14.77 11.00 -11.35
N LYS A 75 16.01 10.77 -11.79
CA LYS A 75 16.80 11.75 -12.55
C LYS A 75 17.19 11.21 -13.91
N PHE A 76 17.01 12.03 -14.94
CA PHE A 76 17.47 11.75 -16.29
C PHE A 76 18.55 12.74 -16.70
N TYR A 77 19.64 12.23 -17.27
CA TYR A 77 20.85 12.99 -17.59
C TYR A 77 21.13 12.95 -19.10
N PRO A 78 20.48 13.80 -19.91
CA PRO A 78 20.86 13.92 -21.30
C PRO A 78 22.21 14.62 -21.43
N THR A 79 23.05 14.06 -22.30
CA THR A 79 24.34 14.65 -22.67
C THR A 79 24.18 15.34 -24.01
N VAL A 80 24.36 16.66 -24.04
CA VAL A 80 24.40 17.44 -25.28
C VAL A 80 25.86 17.62 -25.67
N LYS A 81 26.22 17.09 -26.85
CA LYS A 81 27.56 17.26 -27.44
C LYS A 81 27.52 18.43 -28.41
N GLU A 82 28.04 19.57 -27.98
CA GLU A 82 28.33 20.69 -28.87
C GLU A 82 29.86 20.91 -28.87
N ASN A 83 30.49 20.68 -30.02
CA ASN A 83 31.92 20.88 -30.32
C ASN A 83 32.86 21.01 -29.10
N ASN A 84 33.31 19.87 -28.59
CA ASN A 84 34.39 19.68 -27.60
C ASN A 84 34.15 20.07 -26.12
N THR A 85 32.92 20.42 -25.73
CA THR A 85 32.53 20.45 -24.30
C THR A 85 31.20 19.73 -24.11
N GLU A 86 31.21 18.60 -23.40
CA GLU A 86 29.98 17.89 -23.04
C GLU A 86 29.19 18.70 -22.01
N MET A 87 27.98 19.13 -22.37
CA MET A 87 27.04 19.73 -21.42
C MET A 87 26.05 18.65 -20.96
N VAL A 88 26.10 18.32 -19.68
CA VAL A 88 25.12 17.42 -19.04
C VAL A 88 24.01 18.27 -18.44
N VAL A 89 22.79 18.09 -18.94
CA VAL A 89 21.59 18.69 -18.35
C VAL A 89 20.96 17.65 -17.43
N GLU A 90 20.42 18.05 -16.27
CA GLU A 90 19.71 17.16 -15.35
C GLU A 90 18.21 17.50 -15.35
N PHE A 91 17.37 16.49 -15.55
CA PHE A 91 15.93 16.58 -15.38
C PHE A 91 15.48 15.73 -14.18
N SER A 92 14.44 16.16 -13.47
CA SER A 92 13.90 15.45 -12.31
C SER A 92 12.40 15.14 -12.45
N GLN A 93 11.96 14.08 -11.75
CA GLN A 93 10.56 13.69 -11.61
C GLN A 93 9.87 13.44 -12.97
N ARG A 94 8.79 14.19 -13.24
CA ARG A 94 7.98 14.11 -14.44
C ARG A 94 8.74 14.59 -15.69
N ALA A 95 9.57 15.62 -15.54
CA ALA A 95 10.36 16.14 -16.65
C ALA A 95 11.33 15.08 -17.17
N SER A 96 11.88 14.25 -16.28
CA SER A 96 12.74 13.13 -16.66
C SER A 96 12.04 12.13 -17.59
N ILE A 97 10.80 11.78 -17.27
CA ILE A 97 10.03 10.78 -18.05
C ILE A 97 9.60 11.37 -19.40
N GLU A 98 9.12 12.61 -19.42
CA GLU A 98 8.71 13.28 -20.67
C GLU A 98 9.91 13.48 -21.61
N VAL A 99 11.05 13.97 -21.10
CA VAL A 99 12.27 14.16 -21.90
C VAL A 99 12.82 12.82 -22.39
N PHE A 100 12.81 11.78 -21.54
CA PHE A 100 13.19 10.44 -21.97
C PHE A 100 12.26 9.93 -23.08
N ALA A 101 10.94 10.12 -22.96
CA ALA A 101 9.98 9.73 -23.99
C ALA A 101 10.25 10.43 -25.33
N ASP A 102 10.53 11.73 -25.31
CA ASP A 102 10.83 12.49 -26.52
C ASP A 102 12.17 12.07 -27.16
N LEU A 103 13.21 11.82 -26.37
CA LEU A 103 14.47 11.28 -26.88
C LEU A 103 14.31 9.86 -27.41
N PHE A 104 13.52 9.04 -26.73
CA PHE A 104 13.21 7.69 -27.17
C PHE A 104 12.48 7.71 -28.52
N ARG A 105 11.59 8.67 -28.77
CA ARG A 105 10.95 8.87 -30.09
C ARG A 105 11.91 9.31 -31.18
N ALA A 106 12.89 10.15 -30.83
CA ALA A 106 13.79 10.77 -31.79
C ALA A 106 15.03 9.92 -32.11
N SER A 107 15.31 8.90 -31.30
CA SER A 107 16.51 8.07 -31.43
C SER A 107 16.27 6.87 -32.35
N ASP A 108 17.19 6.65 -33.29
CA ASP A 108 17.23 5.40 -34.09
C ASP A 108 17.83 4.22 -33.29
N ASN A 109 18.48 4.48 -32.14
CA ASN A 109 19.14 3.48 -31.31
C ASN A 109 18.45 3.35 -29.94
N HIS A 110 17.29 2.70 -29.94
CA HIS A 110 16.49 2.48 -28.72
C HIS A 110 17.22 1.60 -27.69
N ASP A 111 18.06 0.67 -28.11
CA ASP A 111 18.78 -0.24 -27.22
C ASP A 111 19.71 0.51 -26.26
N GLU A 112 20.38 1.56 -26.73
CA GLU A 112 21.25 2.39 -25.88
C GLU A 112 20.46 3.14 -24.81
N LEU A 113 19.28 3.67 -25.17
CA LEU A 113 18.38 4.35 -24.24
C LEU A 113 17.77 3.40 -23.21
N LEU A 114 17.41 2.17 -23.61
CA LEU A 114 16.90 1.14 -22.69
C LEU A 114 17.95 0.61 -21.72
N ASN A 115 19.24 0.78 -22.02
CA ASN A 115 20.33 0.45 -21.11
C ASN A 115 20.70 1.61 -20.16
N ASN A 116 19.96 2.72 -20.18
CA ASN A 116 20.16 3.83 -19.27
C ASN A 116 19.66 3.50 -17.85
N VAL A 117 20.42 3.88 -16.81
CA VAL A 117 20.06 3.69 -15.39
C VAL A 117 18.68 4.28 -15.06
N PHE A 118 18.32 5.41 -15.69
CA PHE A 118 17.00 6.01 -15.55
C PHE A 118 15.86 5.04 -15.90
N PHE A 119 16.05 4.22 -16.95
CA PHE A 119 15.04 3.28 -17.40
C PHE A 119 14.83 2.15 -16.37
N GLU A 120 15.92 1.63 -15.79
CA GLU A 120 15.86 0.63 -14.72
C GLU A 120 15.15 1.18 -13.48
N ASP A 121 15.48 2.42 -13.08
CA ASP A 121 14.85 3.09 -11.95
C ASP A 121 13.36 3.38 -12.20
N LEU A 122 13.02 3.82 -13.42
CA LEU A 122 11.63 4.06 -13.81
C LEU A 122 10.83 2.74 -13.79
N TYR A 123 11.37 1.66 -14.35
CA TYR A 123 10.74 0.34 -14.30
C TYR A 123 10.50 -0.10 -12.85
N PHE A 124 11.51 0.03 -11.99
CA PHE A 124 11.40 -0.30 -10.58
C PHE A 124 10.28 0.51 -9.89
N VAL A 125 10.25 1.83 -10.11
CA VAL A 125 9.20 2.71 -9.57
C VAL A 125 7.81 2.27 -10.01
N ILE A 126 7.61 2.00 -11.32
CA ILE A 126 6.32 1.54 -11.84
C ILE A 126 5.91 0.19 -11.26
N GLY A 127 6.85 -0.76 -11.13
CA GLY A 127 6.58 -2.04 -10.48
C GLY A 127 6.17 -1.89 -9.00
N ARG A 128 6.72 -0.89 -8.29
CA ARG A 128 6.36 -0.63 -6.89
C ARG A 128 4.92 -0.10 -6.74
N PHE A 129 4.39 0.63 -7.72
CA PHE A 129 2.97 1.03 -7.72
C PHE A 129 2.04 -0.20 -7.71
N ASP A 130 2.32 -1.20 -8.55
CA ASP A 130 1.52 -2.43 -8.63
C ASP A 130 1.55 -3.22 -7.31
N VAL A 131 2.72 -3.31 -6.68
CA VAL A 131 2.87 -3.97 -5.37
C VAL A 131 2.05 -3.26 -4.29
N VAL A 132 2.09 -1.93 -4.24
CA VAL A 132 1.34 -1.15 -3.25
C VAL A 132 -0.16 -1.26 -3.49
N LEU A 133 -0.62 -1.20 -4.74
CA LEU A 133 -2.02 -1.45 -5.07
C LEU A 133 -2.47 -2.84 -4.64
N THR A 134 -1.71 -3.87 -5.01
CA THR A 134 -2.02 -5.26 -4.63
C THR A 134 -2.12 -5.40 -3.12
N ARG A 135 -1.23 -4.72 -2.37
CA ARG A 135 -1.26 -4.68 -0.92
C ARG A 135 -2.51 -3.97 -0.38
N ILE A 136 -2.94 -2.85 -0.97
CA ILE A 136 -4.18 -2.16 -0.60
C ILE A 136 -5.40 -3.08 -0.77
N PHE A 137 -5.54 -3.73 -1.93
CA PHE A 137 -6.72 -4.56 -2.19
C PHE A 137 -6.74 -5.86 -1.37
N SER A 138 -5.57 -6.45 -1.12
CA SER A 138 -5.44 -7.67 -0.29
C SER A 138 -5.47 -7.40 1.22
N ALA A 139 -5.34 -6.15 1.67
CA ALA A 139 -5.37 -5.81 3.09
C ALA A 139 -6.73 -6.13 3.72
N LYS A 140 -6.67 -6.65 4.96
CA LYS A 140 -7.85 -6.87 5.81
C LYS A 140 -8.16 -5.60 6.60
N ILE A 141 -8.56 -4.57 5.87
CA ILE A 141 -9.00 -3.26 6.38
C ILE A 141 -10.36 -2.93 5.77
N ASN A 142 -11.08 -1.97 6.34
CA ASN A 142 -12.38 -1.53 5.81
C ASN A 142 -12.26 -0.90 4.42
N ASP A 143 -13.34 -0.96 3.65
CA ASP A 143 -13.35 -0.54 2.25
C ASP A 143 -13.17 0.99 2.10
N ASP A 144 -13.68 1.79 3.03
CA ASP A 144 -13.49 3.25 3.03
C ASP A 144 -11.99 3.61 3.08
N LEU A 145 -11.22 2.89 3.90
CA LEU A 145 -9.80 3.12 4.00
C LEU A 145 -9.04 2.60 2.78
N LYS A 146 -9.47 1.46 2.20
CA LYS A 146 -8.92 1.00 0.92
C LYS A 146 -9.10 2.07 -0.15
N TYR A 147 -10.28 2.69 -0.21
CA TYR A 147 -10.58 3.75 -1.16
C TYR A 147 -9.70 4.99 -0.92
N GLU A 148 -9.50 5.41 0.33
CA GLU A 148 -8.60 6.52 0.67
C GLU A 148 -7.17 6.25 0.19
N LEU A 149 -6.61 5.09 0.55
CA LEU A 149 -5.25 4.71 0.15
C LEU A 149 -5.12 4.57 -1.36
N PHE A 150 -6.14 4.00 -2.02
CA PHE A 150 -6.21 3.88 -3.46
C PHE A 150 -6.23 5.23 -4.17
N ARG A 151 -7.03 6.19 -3.65
CA ARG A 151 -7.08 7.55 -4.18
C ARG A 151 -5.71 8.22 -4.09
N ASP A 152 -5.04 8.08 -2.95
CA ASP A 152 -3.74 8.73 -2.71
C ASP A 152 -2.66 8.19 -3.66
N ILE A 153 -2.57 6.86 -3.81
CA ILE A 153 -1.61 6.25 -4.74
C ILE A 153 -1.95 6.55 -6.21
N SER A 154 -3.23 6.60 -6.56
CA SER A 154 -3.69 6.94 -7.93
C SER A 154 -3.39 8.40 -8.27
N PHE A 155 -3.58 9.32 -7.31
CA PHE A 155 -3.24 10.72 -7.47
C PHE A 155 -1.73 10.91 -7.66
N LEU A 156 -0.91 10.22 -6.86
CA LEU A 156 0.55 10.25 -7.00
C LEU A 156 0.98 9.79 -8.41
N TYR A 157 0.43 8.67 -8.87
CA TYR A 157 0.72 8.15 -10.21
C TYR A 157 0.32 9.12 -11.32
N SER A 158 -0.91 9.61 -11.26
CA SER A 158 -1.49 10.50 -12.27
C SER A 158 -0.72 11.82 -12.38
N SER A 159 -0.30 12.37 -11.25
CA SER A 159 0.38 13.66 -11.20
C SER A 159 1.85 13.59 -11.65
N LYS A 160 2.55 12.49 -11.37
CA LYS A 160 4.01 12.38 -11.59
C LYS A 160 4.43 11.49 -12.76
N CYS A 161 3.67 10.45 -13.09
CA CYS A 161 4.08 9.41 -14.04
C CYS A 161 3.21 9.35 -15.29
N MET A 162 1.88 9.52 -15.16
CA MET A 162 0.92 9.17 -16.21
C MET A 162 1.20 9.80 -17.58
N LYS A 163 1.48 11.11 -17.66
CA LYS A 163 1.73 11.78 -18.95
C LYS A 163 2.95 11.20 -19.67
N GLY A 164 4.11 11.16 -19.00
CA GLY A 164 5.34 10.62 -19.60
C GLY A 164 5.22 9.12 -19.95
N MET A 165 4.49 8.34 -19.16
CA MET A 165 4.23 6.93 -19.47
C MET A 165 3.29 6.74 -20.67
N THR A 166 2.28 7.59 -20.80
CA THR A 166 1.38 7.60 -21.98
C THR A 166 2.16 7.97 -23.23
N GLU A 167 3.10 8.91 -23.10
CA GLU A 167 3.97 9.31 -24.20
C GLU A 167 4.88 8.17 -24.65
N LEU A 168 5.43 7.40 -23.71
CA LEU A 168 6.21 6.18 -23.99
C LEU A 168 5.38 5.08 -24.67
N LEU A 169 4.15 4.84 -24.20
CA LEU A 169 3.23 3.87 -24.83
C LEU A 169 2.96 4.21 -26.31
N ALA A 170 2.74 5.48 -26.61
CA ALA A 170 2.51 5.92 -27.99
C ALA A 170 3.69 5.63 -28.91
N VAL A 171 4.93 5.60 -28.38
CA VAL A 171 6.13 5.23 -29.15
C VAL A 171 6.17 3.74 -29.44
N GLU A 172 5.88 2.89 -28.44
CA GLU A 172 5.85 1.44 -28.63
C GLU A 172 4.85 1.04 -29.73
N GLU A 173 3.66 1.65 -29.72
CA GLU A 173 2.65 1.37 -30.74
C GLU A 173 3.08 1.83 -32.15
N PHE A 174 3.86 2.91 -32.23
CA PHE A 174 4.43 3.39 -33.48
C PHE A 174 5.52 2.42 -34.00
N ASP A 175 6.46 2.00 -33.14
CA ASP A 175 7.53 1.05 -33.49
C ASP A 175 7.00 -0.33 -33.86
N LYS A 176 5.95 -0.82 -33.18
CA LYS A 176 5.30 -2.08 -33.54
C LYS A 176 4.68 -2.03 -34.94
N LYS A 177 4.06 -0.90 -35.32
CA LYS A 177 3.51 -0.68 -36.67
C LYS A 177 4.61 -0.58 -37.73
N LEU A 178 5.71 0.09 -37.41
CA LEU A 178 6.86 0.23 -38.30
C LEU A 178 7.57 -1.12 -38.54
N ASN A 179 7.84 -1.88 -37.48
CA ASN A 179 8.50 -3.18 -37.56
C ASN A 179 7.63 -4.28 -38.19
N ALA A 180 6.30 -4.23 -38.02
CA ALA A 180 5.38 -5.11 -38.75
C ALA A 180 5.39 -4.86 -40.27
N THR A 181 5.88 -3.69 -40.70
CA THR A 181 6.00 -3.31 -42.11
C THR A 181 7.36 -3.70 -42.71
N ILE A 182 8.42 -3.85 -41.89
CA ILE A 182 9.81 -3.99 -42.36
C ILE A 182 10.44 -5.35 -41.99
N GLY A 183 9.86 -6.11 -41.06
CA GLY A 183 10.34 -7.44 -40.65
C GLY A 183 11.54 -7.35 -39.70
N SER A 184 11.33 -7.57 -38.41
CA SER A 184 12.34 -7.33 -37.38
C SER A 184 13.07 -8.59 -36.92
N THR A 185 14.39 -8.46 -36.79
CA THR A 185 15.30 -9.32 -36.03
C THR A 185 15.74 -8.59 -34.76
N GLY A 186 15.58 -9.20 -33.58
CA GLY A 186 16.23 -8.73 -32.35
C GLY A 186 15.46 -9.08 -31.07
N ILE A 187 16.09 -9.88 -30.19
CA ILE A 187 15.51 -10.50 -28.99
C ILE A 187 16.26 -10.02 -27.72
N ASN A 188 15.55 -10.01 -26.58
CA ASN A 188 16.00 -10.21 -25.17
C ASN A 188 16.08 -9.05 -24.14
N LYS A 189 15.81 -7.77 -24.44
CA LYS A 189 15.54 -6.74 -23.39
C LYS A 189 14.24 -5.96 -23.56
N VAL A 190 13.56 -6.25 -24.65
CA VAL A 190 12.18 -5.86 -24.96
C VAL A 190 11.20 -6.27 -23.85
N ASP A 191 11.56 -7.25 -23.01
CA ASP A 191 10.70 -7.75 -21.94
C ASP A 191 10.54 -6.79 -20.77
N HIS A 192 11.60 -6.10 -20.30
CA HIS A 192 11.46 -5.13 -19.20
C HIS A 192 10.65 -3.90 -19.62
N TYR A 193 10.84 -3.42 -20.84
CA TYR A 193 10.04 -2.35 -21.44
C TYR A 193 8.58 -2.76 -21.61
N LYS A 194 8.32 -3.93 -22.19
CA LYS A 194 6.95 -4.48 -22.28
C LYS A 194 6.33 -4.67 -20.91
N MET A 195 7.06 -5.19 -19.93
CA MET A 195 6.57 -5.38 -18.56
C MET A 195 6.25 -4.05 -17.87
N MET A 196 7.07 -3.02 -18.08
CA MET A 196 6.80 -1.66 -17.60
C MET A 196 5.49 -1.11 -18.18
N LEU A 197 5.32 -1.24 -19.50
CA LEU A 197 4.15 -0.77 -20.22
C LEU A 197 2.90 -1.60 -19.87
N ASP A 198 3.04 -2.90 -19.67
CA ASP A 198 1.97 -3.77 -19.21
C ASP A 198 1.59 -3.46 -17.75
N ALA A 199 2.56 -3.14 -16.89
CA ALA A 199 2.29 -2.67 -15.53
C ALA A 199 1.55 -1.32 -15.55
N HIS A 200 1.96 -0.38 -16.40
CA HIS A 200 1.22 0.86 -16.63
C HIS A 200 -0.21 0.62 -17.12
N LYS A 201 -0.41 -0.23 -18.13
CA LYS A 201 -1.74 -0.58 -18.66
C LYS A 201 -2.62 -1.21 -17.58
N LYS A 202 -2.10 -2.18 -16.83
CA LYS A 202 -2.82 -2.80 -15.71
C LYS A 202 -3.23 -1.78 -14.65
N PHE A 203 -2.32 -0.87 -14.30
CA PHE A 203 -2.58 0.21 -13.36
C PHE A 203 -3.70 1.13 -13.86
N MET A 204 -3.65 1.54 -15.13
CA MET A 204 -4.68 2.37 -15.76
C MET A 204 -6.04 1.65 -15.84
N ASP A 205 -6.06 0.39 -16.21
CA ASP A 205 -7.28 -0.43 -16.22
C ASP A 205 -7.92 -0.51 -14.84
N LEU A 206 -7.08 -0.62 -13.80
CA LEU A 206 -7.55 -0.66 -12.41
C LEU A 206 -8.14 0.70 -11.99
N ILE A 207 -7.51 1.81 -12.37
CA ILE A 207 -8.06 3.15 -12.17
C ILE A 207 -9.42 3.30 -12.85
N LEU A 208 -9.52 2.92 -14.12
CA LEU A 208 -10.74 3.08 -14.90
C LEU A 208 -11.89 2.21 -14.38
N LYS A 209 -11.61 0.98 -13.95
CA LYS A 209 -12.62 0.07 -13.38
C LYS A 209 -13.21 0.56 -12.07
N LEU A 210 -12.48 1.41 -11.34
CA LEU A 210 -12.86 1.90 -10.00
C LEU A 210 -13.40 3.34 -10.03
N GLN A 211 -13.52 3.96 -11.21
CA GLN A 211 -14.14 5.27 -11.42
C GLN A 211 -15.65 5.19 -11.78
N VAL A 212 -16.24 3.99 -11.73
CA VAL A 212 -17.69 3.71 -11.91
C VAL A 212 -18.33 3.46 -10.55
#